data_AF-A0A914FT17-F1
#
_entry.id   AF-A0A914FT17-F1
#
_cell.length_a   1.000
_cell.length_b   1.000
_cell.length_c   1.000
_cell.angle_alpha   90.00
_cell.angle_beta   90.00
_cell.angle_gamma   90.00
#
_symmetry.space_group_name_H-M   'P 1'
#
loop_
_entity.id
_entity.type
_entity.pdbx_description
1 polymer ?
#
loop_
_entity_poly.entity_id
_entity_poly.type
_entity_poly.pdbx_seq_one_letter_code
_entity_poly.pdbx_strand_id
1 'polypeptide(L)'
;MKNKYEFGLLPTIAGINQKPYWPPANLLADFAGGSLTTAFGIVAALVQRNSNGGKGAIIDTSMTEGLSYLGAFISAHRDNQMLWDNEFAAFTGTCPIYRTYETKDGKFMSVGALEPKFNKCLFEKLEIQSDFSDLATNPQEVVNKIENAFKSKTRDEWTQIFLRIFFY
;
A
#
# COMPACT_ATOMS: atom_id res chain seq x y z
N MET A 1 -11.26 -0.33 -26.10
CA MET A 1 -10.15 0.53 -25.67
C MET A 1 -10.57 1.21 -24.36
N LYS A 2 -10.28 0.62 -23.20
CA LYS A 2 -10.61 1.22 -21.90
C LYS A 2 -9.66 2.40 -21.64
N ASN A 3 -10.21 3.49 -21.13
CA ASN A 3 -9.60 4.82 -21.04
C ASN A 3 -8.15 4.81 -20.53
N LYS A 4 -7.21 5.17 -21.41
CA LYS A 4 -5.82 5.58 -21.11
C LYS A 4 -5.76 6.93 -20.37
N TYR A 5 -6.71 7.27 -19.50
CA TYR A 5 -6.81 8.60 -18.92
C TYR A 5 -6.93 8.50 -17.41
N GLU A 6 -5.77 8.39 -16.76
CA GLU A 6 -5.54 8.66 -15.33
C GLU A 6 -4.07 8.41 -14.95
N PHE A 7 -3.18 9.09 -15.65
CA PHE A 7 -1.74 8.99 -15.40
C PHE A 7 -1.34 9.93 -14.25
N GLY A 8 -0.69 9.36 -13.23
CA GLY A 8 -0.18 10.08 -12.06
C GLY A 8 -0.26 9.24 -10.79
N LEU A 9 0.39 9.68 -9.72
CA LEU A 9 0.39 8.93 -8.46
C LEU A 9 -0.99 8.88 -7.79
N LEU A 10 -1.78 9.95 -7.94
CA LEU A 10 -3.06 10.06 -7.27
C LEU A 10 -4.09 9.02 -7.74
N PRO A 11 -4.34 8.82 -9.06
CA PRO A 11 -5.21 7.76 -9.51
C PRO A 11 -4.76 6.35 -9.10
N THR A 12 -3.44 6.09 -9.10
CA THR A 12 -2.90 4.79 -8.68
C THR A 12 -3.11 4.53 -7.20
N ILE A 13 -2.93 5.53 -6.34
CA ILE A 13 -2.99 5.37 -4.88
C ILE A 13 -4.44 5.29 -4.36
N ALA A 14 -5.38 5.94 -5.04
CA ALA A 14 -6.78 5.94 -4.63
C ALA A 14 -7.54 4.65 -4.98
N GLY A 15 -6.98 3.81 -5.87
CA GLY A 15 -7.58 2.54 -6.28
C GLY A 15 -8.65 2.66 -7.37
N ILE A 16 -8.99 1.53 -7.99
CA ILE A 16 -9.72 1.49 -9.28
C ILE A 16 -11.20 1.92 -9.22
N ASN A 17 -11.80 1.98 -8.02
CA ASN A 17 -13.24 2.21 -7.82
C ASN A 17 -13.58 3.55 -7.13
N GLN A 18 -12.59 4.40 -6.86
CA GLN A 18 -12.77 5.64 -6.11
C GLN A 18 -12.69 6.86 -7.04
N LYS A 19 -13.82 7.35 -7.55
CA LYS A 19 -13.88 8.59 -8.36
C LYS A 19 -14.89 9.60 -7.79
N PRO A 20 -14.55 10.91 -7.69
CA PRO A 20 -13.25 11.53 -7.98
C PRO A 20 -12.16 11.10 -6.98
N TYR A 21 -10.89 11.23 -7.34
CA TYR A 21 -9.78 10.85 -6.47
C TYR A 21 -9.54 11.86 -5.35
N TRP A 22 -9.54 11.38 -4.12
CA TRP A 22 -9.21 12.17 -2.93
C TRP A 22 -7.73 11.96 -2.61
N PRO A 23 -6.91 13.01 -2.48
CA PRO A 23 -5.55 12.84 -2.03
C PRO A 23 -5.54 12.35 -0.57
N PRO A 24 -4.57 11.52 -0.17
CA PRO A 24 -4.42 11.09 1.22
C PRO A 24 -3.89 12.25 2.07
N ALA A 25 -4.77 13.24 2.30
CA ALA A 25 -4.42 14.58 2.76
C ALA A 25 -3.23 15.15 1.96
N ASN A 26 -2.35 15.91 2.61
CA ASN A 26 -1.12 16.43 2.03
C ASN A 26 0.12 15.53 2.34
N LEU A 27 -0.09 14.28 2.76
CA LEU A 27 0.98 13.38 3.23
C LEU A 27 2.06 13.11 2.17
N LEU A 28 1.67 12.94 0.91
CA LEU A 28 2.60 12.55 -0.15
C LEU A 28 3.43 13.73 -0.64
N ALA A 29 2.80 14.88 -0.94
CA ALA A 29 3.48 16.03 -1.52
C ALA A 29 4.27 16.80 -0.44
N ASP A 30 3.56 17.37 0.54
CA ASP A 30 4.16 18.28 1.52
C ASP A 30 5.16 17.55 2.42
N PHE A 31 4.81 16.35 2.88
CA PHE A 31 5.63 15.64 3.85
C PHE A 31 6.65 14.70 3.20
N ALA A 32 6.20 13.64 2.53
CA ALA A 32 7.11 12.61 2.01
C ALA A 32 7.96 13.10 0.83
N GLY A 33 7.35 13.82 -0.13
CA GLY A 33 8.02 14.32 -1.33
C GLY A 33 8.73 15.67 -1.11
N GLY A 34 8.26 16.51 -0.19
CA GLY A 34 8.80 17.85 0.07
C GLY A 34 9.69 17.90 1.30
N SER A 35 9.09 17.81 2.49
CA SER A 35 9.80 18.05 3.74
C SER A 35 10.93 17.04 3.99
N LEU A 36 10.69 15.74 3.74
CA LEU A 36 11.67 14.69 4.00
C LEU A 36 12.84 14.75 3.00
N THR A 37 12.57 15.03 1.73
CA THR A 37 13.61 15.19 0.70
C THR A 37 14.46 16.43 0.97
N THR A 38 13.84 17.53 1.42
CA THR A 38 14.53 18.75 1.87
C THR A 38 15.43 18.47 3.07
N ALA A 39 14.89 17.83 4.10
CA ALA A 39 15.64 17.46 5.30
C ALA A 39 16.83 16.56 4.96
N PHE A 40 16.62 15.58 4.06
CA PHE A 40 17.69 14.71 3.58
C PHE A 40 18.77 15.50 2.82
N GLY A 41 18.38 16.44 1.95
CA GLY A 41 19.30 17.35 1.27
C GLY A 41 20.14 18.18 2.25
N ILE A 42 19.52 18.68 3.34
CA ILE A 42 20.22 19.42 4.41
C ILE A 42 21.25 18.52 5.10
N VAL A 43 20.84 17.31 5.50
CA VAL A 43 21.76 16.35 6.13
C VAL A 43 22.92 16.01 5.18
N ALA A 44 22.64 15.76 3.90
CA ALA A 44 23.68 15.48 2.89
C ALA A 44 24.64 16.66 2.73
N ALA A 45 24.14 17.91 2.69
CA ALA A 45 24.97 19.10 2.62
C ALA A 45 25.84 19.28 3.87
N LEU A 46 25.33 18.97 5.06
CA LEU A 46 26.11 18.99 6.31
C LEU A 46 27.20 17.92 6.32
N VAL A 47 26.92 16.71 5.82
CA VAL A 47 27.92 15.65 5.66
C VAL A 47 29.01 16.08 4.68
N GLN A 48 28.62 16.62 3.52
CA GLN A 48 29.56 17.13 2.53
C GLN A 48 30.40 18.29 3.08
N ARG A 49 29.80 19.14 3.93
CA ARG A 49 30.49 20.28 4.56
C ARG A 49 31.70 19.84 5.39
N ASN A 50 31.65 18.66 6.01
CA ASN A 50 32.75 18.12 6.79
C ASN A 50 33.97 17.73 5.92
N SER A 51 33.77 17.41 4.65
CA SER A 51 34.84 17.01 3.72
C SER A 51 35.23 18.09 2.71
N ASN A 52 34.43 19.16 2.55
CA ASN A 52 34.65 20.20 1.54
C ASN A 52 35.26 21.51 2.08
N GLY A 53 35.80 21.50 3.31
CA GLY A 53 36.40 22.68 3.94
C GLY A 53 35.37 23.66 4.52
N GLY A 54 34.20 23.18 4.95
CA GLY A 54 33.22 23.99 5.68
C GLY A 54 32.29 24.83 4.80
N LYS A 55 32.33 24.67 3.47
CA LYS A 55 31.47 25.39 2.53
C LYS A 55 30.04 24.86 2.59
N GLY A 56 29.08 25.78 2.70
CA GLY A 56 27.66 25.45 2.58
C GLY A 56 27.25 25.11 1.15
N ALA A 57 25.99 24.69 0.99
CA ALA A 57 25.38 24.41 -0.31
C ALA A 57 23.98 25.05 -0.37
N ILE A 58 23.54 25.35 -1.59
CA ILE A 58 22.13 25.66 -1.86
C ILE A 58 21.43 24.35 -2.14
N ILE A 59 20.30 24.13 -1.47
CA ILE A 59 19.47 22.93 -1.65
C ILE A 59 18.19 23.40 -2.33
N ASP A 60 18.03 23.02 -3.59
CA ASP A 60 16.79 23.20 -4.33
C ASP A 60 15.92 21.96 -4.16
N THR A 61 14.65 22.17 -3.83
CA THR A 61 13.72 21.11 -3.44
C THR A 61 12.39 21.31 -4.11
N SER A 62 11.93 20.27 -4.79
CA SER A 62 10.65 20.25 -5.48
C SER A 62 9.79 19.11 -4.95
N MET A 63 8.60 19.44 -4.45
CA MET A 63 7.60 18.43 -4.05
C MET A 63 7.27 17.49 -5.21
N THR A 64 7.25 18.00 -6.44
CA THR A 64 6.97 17.23 -7.65
C THR A 64 8.09 16.24 -7.97
N GLU A 65 9.35 16.65 -7.83
CA GLU A 65 10.50 15.76 -8.06
C GLU A 65 10.60 14.71 -6.95
N GLY A 66 10.40 15.09 -5.69
CA GLY A 66 10.35 14.15 -4.58
C GLY A 66 9.22 13.14 -4.70
N LEU A 67 8.03 13.58 -5.14
CA LEU A 67 6.94 12.66 -5.50
C LEU A 67 7.32 11.74 -6.66
N SER A 68 8.00 12.25 -7.68
CA SER A 68 8.45 11.43 -8.82
C SER A 68 9.40 10.32 -8.36
N TYR A 69 10.28 10.61 -7.39
CA TYR A 69 11.10 9.59 -6.74
C TYR A 69 10.26 8.56 -5.96
N LEU A 70 9.31 8.99 -5.13
CA LEU A 70 8.41 8.07 -4.41
C LEU A 70 7.59 7.19 -5.38
N GLY A 71 7.25 7.74 -6.54
CA GLY A 71 6.56 7.06 -7.62
C GLY A 71 7.42 6.20 -8.52
N ALA A 72 8.73 6.05 -8.25
CA ALA A 72 9.63 5.34 -9.14
C ALA A 72 9.26 3.86 -9.31
N PHE A 73 8.86 3.17 -8.22
CA PHE A 73 8.41 1.78 -8.29
C PHE A 73 7.17 1.62 -9.16
N ILE A 74 6.16 2.48 -8.95
CA ILE A 74 4.92 2.50 -9.74
C ILE A 74 5.25 2.74 -11.21
N SER A 75 6.09 3.72 -11.49
CA SER A 75 6.49 4.09 -12.84
C SER A 75 7.26 2.96 -13.55
N ALA A 76 8.19 2.30 -12.85
CA ALA A 76 8.99 1.20 -13.36
C ALA A 76 8.16 -0.06 -13.65
N HIS A 77 7.05 -0.27 -12.93
CA HIS A 77 6.19 -1.44 -13.06
C HIS A 77 4.82 -1.11 -13.65
N ARG A 78 4.68 0.04 -14.31
CA ARG A 78 3.38 0.56 -14.77
C ARG A 78 2.63 -0.41 -15.69
N ASP A 79 3.37 -1.18 -16.50
CA ASP A 79 2.78 -2.10 -17.48
C ASP A 79 2.55 -3.50 -16.85
N ASN A 80 2.82 -3.68 -15.55
CA ASN A 80 2.55 -4.91 -14.83
C ASN A 80 1.08 -4.96 -14.37
N GLN A 81 0.25 -5.62 -15.18
CA GLN A 81 -1.17 -5.75 -14.92
C GLN A 81 -1.50 -6.48 -13.60
N MET A 82 -0.60 -7.34 -13.11
CA MET A 82 -0.79 -8.05 -11.83
C MET A 82 -0.61 -7.13 -10.61
N LEU A 83 -0.06 -5.94 -10.80
CA LEU A 83 0.09 -4.94 -9.75
C LEU A 83 -1.00 -3.86 -9.78
N TRP A 84 -1.51 -3.49 -10.98
CA TRP A 84 -2.34 -2.27 -11.12
C TRP A 84 -3.66 -2.43 -11.88
N ASP A 85 -3.72 -3.15 -12.99
CA ASP A 85 -4.87 -3.04 -13.92
C ASP A 85 -5.87 -4.20 -13.83
N ASN A 86 -5.45 -5.35 -13.32
CA ASN A 86 -6.36 -6.47 -13.08
C ASN A 86 -7.30 -6.13 -11.90
N GLU A 87 -8.57 -6.52 -11.98
CA GLU A 87 -9.56 -6.30 -10.93
C GLU A 87 -9.09 -6.78 -9.56
N PHE A 88 -8.27 -7.82 -9.45
CA PHE A 88 -7.73 -8.31 -8.17
C PHE A 88 -6.21 -8.15 -8.05
N ALA A 89 -5.62 -7.24 -8.84
CA ALA A 89 -4.19 -6.96 -8.77
C ALA A 89 -3.75 -6.45 -7.39
N ALA A 90 -2.47 -6.65 -7.07
CA ALA A 90 -1.94 -6.49 -5.71
C ALA A 90 -2.24 -5.13 -5.07
N PHE A 91 -2.23 -4.04 -5.84
CA PHE A 91 -2.30 -2.68 -5.31
C PHE A 91 -3.53 -1.89 -5.78
N THR A 92 -4.59 -2.56 -6.21
CA THR A 92 -5.84 -1.92 -6.67
C THR A 92 -6.83 -1.59 -5.55
N GLY A 93 -6.58 -2.11 -4.35
CA GLY A 93 -7.49 -2.04 -3.19
C GLY A 93 -8.57 -3.12 -3.17
N THR A 94 -8.57 -4.02 -4.17
CA THR A 94 -9.56 -5.10 -4.33
C THR A 94 -8.97 -6.49 -4.16
N CYS A 95 -7.63 -6.63 -4.20
CA CYS A 95 -6.91 -7.87 -3.89
C CYS A 95 -7.37 -8.47 -2.55
N PRO A 96 -7.74 -9.77 -2.47
CA PRO A 96 -8.27 -10.37 -1.24
C PRO A 96 -7.30 -10.30 -0.05
N ILE A 97 -5.99 -10.28 -0.33
CA ILE A 97 -4.95 -10.31 0.69
C ILE A 97 -4.20 -8.97 0.81
N TYR A 98 -4.71 -7.90 0.19
CA TYR A 98 -4.15 -6.55 0.29
C TYR A 98 -5.26 -5.49 0.21
N ARG A 99 -6.05 -5.38 1.27
CA ARG A 99 -7.18 -4.44 1.40
C ARG A 99 -7.69 -4.36 2.84
N THR A 100 -8.71 -3.54 3.07
CA THR A 100 -9.42 -3.47 4.35
C THR A 100 -10.71 -4.30 4.35
N TYR A 101 -11.08 -4.78 5.53
CA TYR A 101 -12.28 -5.58 5.78
C TYR A 101 -13.06 -5.07 6.98
N GLU A 102 -14.37 -4.94 6.83
CA GLU A 102 -15.26 -4.56 7.92
C GLU A 102 -15.44 -5.72 8.90
N THR A 103 -15.50 -5.39 10.19
CA THR A 103 -15.63 -6.33 11.32
C THR A 103 -17.02 -6.25 11.93
N LYS A 104 -17.32 -7.14 12.87
CA LYS A 104 -18.65 -7.22 13.52
C LYS A 104 -19.14 -5.90 14.12
N ASP A 105 -18.24 -5.08 14.64
CA ASP A 105 -18.54 -3.78 15.27
C ASP A 105 -18.50 -2.58 14.30
N GLY A 106 -18.53 -2.82 12.99
CA GLY A 106 -18.51 -1.78 11.96
C GLY A 106 -17.17 -1.04 11.83
N LYS A 107 -16.13 -1.51 12.54
CA LYS A 107 -14.75 -1.06 12.39
C LYS A 107 -14.04 -1.89 11.33
N PHE A 108 -12.79 -1.56 11.02
CA PHE A 108 -12.03 -2.20 9.94
C PHE A 108 -10.72 -2.84 10.42
N MET A 109 -10.36 -3.96 9.80
CA MET A 109 -9.02 -4.54 9.83
C MET A 109 -8.31 -4.29 8.50
N SER A 110 -7.01 -3.99 8.53
CA SER A 110 -6.17 -3.89 7.33
C SER A 110 -5.42 -5.20 7.11
N VAL A 111 -5.49 -5.75 5.91
CA VAL A 111 -4.79 -6.97 5.50
C VAL A 111 -3.75 -6.62 4.45
N GLY A 112 -2.53 -7.14 4.61
CA GLY A 112 -1.42 -6.98 3.68
C GLY A 112 -0.50 -8.20 3.67
N ALA A 113 -1.05 -9.36 3.28
CA ALA A 113 -0.43 -10.67 3.39
C ALA A 113 0.02 -11.22 2.02
N LEU A 114 0.74 -10.42 1.24
CA LEU A 114 1.11 -10.72 -0.16
C LEU A 114 1.99 -11.96 -0.32
N GLU A 115 2.85 -12.24 0.66
CA GLU A 115 3.77 -13.37 0.62
C GLU A 115 3.07 -14.70 1.00
N PRO A 116 3.38 -15.83 0.32
CA PRO A 116 2.77 -17.14 0.55
C PRO A 116 2.69 -17.58 2.02
N LYS A 117 3.73 -17.33 2.81
CA LYS A 117 3.73 -17.68 4.24
C LYS A 117 2.73 -16.85 5.06
N PHE A 118 2.49 -15.59 4.67
CA PHE A 118 1.60 -14.69 5.40
C PHE A 118 0.15 -14.93 5.03
N ASN A 119 -0.18 -15.19 3.76
CA ASN A 119 -1.56 -15.56 3.41
C ASN A 119 -1.97 -16.92 4.01
N LYS A 120 -1.04 -17.89 4.09
CA LYS A 120 -1.31 -19.14 4.81
C LYS A 120 -1.68 -18.86 6.27
N CYS A 121 -0.89 -18.03 6.96
CA CYS A 121 -1.20 -17.63 8.33
C CYS A 121 -2.55 -16.90 8.44
N LEU A 122 -2.86 -16.00 7.49
CA LEU A 122 -4.15 -15.32 7.42
C LEU A 122 -5.30 -16.32 7.31
N PHE A 123 -5.24 -17.27 6.38
CA PHE A 123 -6.30 -18.25 6.15
C PHE A 123 -6.49 -19.18 7.35
N GLU A 124 -5.39 -19.62 7.97
CA GLU A 124 -5.42 -20.41 9.20
C GLU A 124 -6.10 -19.64 10.36
N LYS A 125 -5.77 -18.36 10.56
CA LYS A 125 -6.35 -17.55 11.66
C LYS A 125 -7.80 -17.15 11.41
N LEU A 126 -8.19 -17.00 10.15
CA LEU A 126 -9.57 -16.78 9.76
C LEU A 126 -10.39 -18.08 9.73
N GLU A 127 -9.74 -19.23 9.89
CA GLU A 127 -10.36 -20.56 9.83
C GLU A 127 -11.09 -20.80 8.49
N ILE A 128 -10.54 -20.28 7.39
CA ILE A 128 -11.10 -20.45 6.05
C ILE A 128 -10.32 -21.47 5.22
N GLN A 129 -11.03 -22.25 4.41
CA GLN A 129 -10.43 -23.18 3.45
C GLN A 129 -10.14 -22.44 2.15
N SER A 130 -8.88 -22.04 1.99
CA SER A 130 -8.32 -21.46 0.76
C SER A 130 -6.79 -21.60 0.74
N ASP A 131 -6.19 -21.51 -0.43
CA ASP A 131 -4.73 -21.46 -0.60
C ASP A 131 -4.29 -20.32 -1.52
N PHE A 132 -2.99 -20.22 -1.78
CA PHE A 132 -2.45 -19.14 -2.61
C PHE A 132 -2.91 -19.20 -4.07
N SER A 133 -3.18 -20.39 -4.60
CA SER A 133 -3.59 -20.59 -5.99
C SER A 133 -5.02 -20.11 -6.24
N ASP A 134 -5.88 -20.16 -5.21
CA ASP A 134 -7.25 -19.62 -5.22
C ASP A 134 -7.31 -18.11 -5.55
N LEU A 135 -6.27 -17.36 -5.18
CA LEU A 135 -6.18 -15.94 -5.50
C LEU A 135 -6.15 -15.67 -7.01
N ALA A 136 -5.71 -16.64 -7.81
CA ALA A 136 -5.72 -16.54 -9.27
C ALA A 136 -6.95 -17.20 -9.90
N THR A 137 -7.49 -18.27 -9.31
CA THR A 137 -8.56 -19.09 -9.91
C THR A 137 -9.95 -18.62 -9.51
N ASN A 138 -10.16 -18.22 -8.25
CA ASN A 138 -11.44 -17.80 -7.68
C ASN A 138 -11.30 -16.63 -6.67
N PRO A 139 -10.64 -15.51 -7.01
CA PRO A 139 -10.35 -14.42 -6.08
C PRO A 139 -11.59 -13.84 -5.38
N GLN A 140 -12.72 -13.73 -6.08
CA GLN A 140 -13.96 -13.23 -5.49
C GLN A 140 -14.51 -14.16 -4.39
N GLU A 141 -14.33 -15.47 -4.52
CA GLU A 141 -14.71 -16.42 -3.48
C GLU A 141 -13.84 -16.23 -2.23
N VAL A 142 -12.54 -15.99 -2.43
CA VAL A 142 -11.60 -15.67 -1.34
C VAL A 142 -12.01 -14.38 -0.64
N VAL A 143 -12.37 -13.32 -1.38
CA VAL A 143 -12.92 -12.08 -0.80
C VAL A 143 -14.12 -12.40 0.10
N ASN A 144 -15.10 -13.14 -0.42
CA ASN A 144 -16.33 -13.44 0.32
C ASN A 144 -16.04 -14.24 1.61
N LYS A 145 -15.12 -15.22 1.55
CA LYS A 145 -14.70 -15.99 2.71
C LYS A 145 -14.05 -15.10 3.77
N ILE A 146 -13.13 -14.22 3.37
CA ILE A 146 -12.44 -13.29 4.28
C ILE A 146 -13.42 -12.27 4.89
N GLU A 147 -14.33 -11.70 4.09
CA GLU A 147 -15.37 -10.77 4.57
C GLU A 147 -16.27 -11.43 5.63
N ASN A 148 -16.74 -12.64 5.35
CA ASN A 148 -17.58 -13.39 6.28
C ASN A 148 -16.83 -13.72 7.57
N ALA A 149 -15.56 -14.11 7.47
CA ALA A 149 -14.71 -14.37 8.63
C ALA A 149 -14.58 -13.10 9.48
N PHE A 150 -14.15 -11.97 8.91
CA PHE A 150 -13.95 -10.73 9.69
C PHE A 150 -15.24 -10.22 10.35
N LYS A 151 -16.40 -10.41 9.73
CA LYS A 151 -17.72 -10.06 10.31
C LYS A 151 -18.11 -10.90 11.53
N SER A 152 -17.41 -11.99 11.84
CA SER A 152 -17.73 -12.85 12.98
C SER A 152 -17.24 -12.33 14.34
N LYS A 153 -16.24 -11.43 14.36
CA LYS A 153 -15.64 -10.85 15.59
C LYS A 153 -15.44 -9.36 15.46
N THR A 154 -15.32 -8.68 16.60
CA THR A 154 -14.97 -7.26 16.67
C THR A 154 -13.51 -7.03 16.26
N ARG A 155 -13.17 -5.80 15.86
CA ARG A 155 -11.78 -5.43 15.54
C ARG A 155 -10.81 -5.73 16.68
N ASP A 156 -11.22 -5.51 17.93
CA ASP A 156 -10.33 -5.68 19.09
C ASP A 156 -10.07 -7.17 19.37
N GLU A 157 -11.07 -8.04 19.18
CA GLU A 157 -10.88 -9.50 19.22
C GLU A 157 -9.93 -9.99 18.11
N TRP A 158 -10.11 -9.51 16.87
CA TRP A 158 -9.18 -9.82 15.78
C TRP A 158 -7.76 -9.33 16.08
N THR A 159 -7.62 -8.13 16.62
CA THR A 159 -6.32 -7.59 17.02
C THR A 159 -5.62 -8.54 17.99
N GLN A 160 -6.31 -9.09 18.99
CA GLN A 160 -5.72 -10.07 19.90
C GLN A 160 -5.31 -11.39 19.21
N ILE A 161 -6.08 -11.85 18.22
CA ILE A 161 -5.76 -13.06 17.45
C ILE A 161 -4.49 -12.86 16.61
N PHE A 162 -4.37 -11.71 15.93
CA PHE A 162 -3.26 -11.39 15.03
C PHE A 162 -2.00 -10.87 15.77
N LEU A 163 -2.13 -10.32 16.99
CA LEU A 163 -0.97 -9.93 17.82
C LEU A 163 -0.14 -11.14 18.28
N ARG A 164 -0.74 -12.33 18.34
CA ARG A 164 -0.07 -13.57 18.78
C ARG A 164 0.70 -14.25 17.64
N ILE A 165 0.96 -13.56 16.54
CA ILE A 165 1.74 -14.07 15.43
C ILE A 165 3.22 -13.84 15.73
N PHE A 166 3.90 -14.89 16.19
CA PHE A 166 5.35 -14.97 16.07
C PHE A 166 5.66 -15.57 14.70
N PHE A 167 6.27 -14.77 13.83
CA PHE A 167 6.87 -15.27 12.59
C PHE A 167 8.15 -16.03 12.98
N TYR A 168 8.06 -17.36 13.05
CA TYR A 168 9.23 -18.25 13.07
C TYR A 168 9.54 -18.72 11.64
#